data_AF-A0A1V9FFL5-F1
#
_entry.id   AF-A0A1V9FFL5-F1
#
_cell.length_a   1.000
_cell.length_b   1.000
_cell.length_c   1.000
_cell.angle_alpha   90.00
_cell.angle_beta   90.00
_cell.angle_gamma   90.00
#
_symmetry.space_group_name_H-M   'P 1'
#
loop_
_entity.id
_entity.type
_entity.pdbx_description
1 polymer ?
#
loop_
_entity_poly.entity_id
_entity_poly.type
_entity_poly.pdbx_seq_one_letter_code
_entity_poly.pdbx_strand_id
1 'polypeptide(L)'
;MKTICLSLAFILGLFACSSPGTKTKKQDVLIKDTNASTVANTSEEPVDSLTPYPEDDLTVPPYGLDTVKALIDKIKFVDDPDGGEMGTKALDANLYVGLSFNEKFTYHMIHAESYSQNCAILPVRTDEANRIYGHLPHIFGDFSWSERQLKFFTENRDAVEQLMKPLIQINKKIGGNFREAIVEMNAKELIPYLIEFYNKEKKDHYVLTVLMLLMKENKYPEFMSSTSYKKLYDFKDEQYENEYGAYLVYNKANEALIIQRATNFYNGLQAK
;
A
#
# COMPACT_ATOMS: atom_id res chain seq x y z
N MET A 1 21.54 -0.52 50.07
CA MET A 1 21.57 0.07 48.71
C MET A 1 20.20 -0.09 48.10
N LYS A 2 19.58 1.02 47.68
CA LYS A 2 18.16 1.13 47.33
C LYS A 2 17.91 0.77 45.87
N THR A 3 16.90 -0.07 45.65
CA THR A 3 16.28 -0.41 44.36
C THR A 3 15.43 0.77 43.88
N ILE A 4 15.55 1.17 42.61
CA ILE A 4 14.64 2.11 41.96
C ILE A 4 14.14 1.43 40.67
N CYS A 5 12.87 1.04 40.69
CA CYS A 5 12.07 0.76 39.49
C CYS A 5 11.63 2.09 38.89
N LEU A 6 11.79 2.27 37.58
CA LEU A 6 11.15 3.35 36.83
C LEU A 6 10.23 2.72 35.79
N SER A 7 8.93 2.81 36.04
CA SER A 7 7.86 2.46 35.11
C SER A 7 7.66 3.63 34.16
N LEU A 8 7.89 3.46 32.86
CA LEU A 8 7.46 4.41 31.83
C LEU A 8 6.01 4.07 31.43
N ALA A 9 5.09 4.96 31.75
CA ALA A 9 3.73 4.94 31.23
C ALA A 9 3.70 5.67 29.89
N PHE A 10 3.27 4.97 28.84
CA PHE A 10 2.92 5.54 27.54
C PHE A 10 1.54 6.20 27.66
N ILE A 11 1.46 7.50 27.36
CA ILE A 11 0.18 8.20 27.19
C ILE A 11 -0.12 8.23 25.69
N LEU A 12 -1.07 7.40 25.26
CA LEU A 12 -1.73 7.49 23.95
C LEU A 12 -2.81 8.57 24.03
N GLY A 13 -2.60 9.68 23.31
CA GLY A 13 -3.63 10.69 23.10
C GLY A 13 -4.58 10.25 22.00
N LEU A 14 -5.78 9.81 22.37
CA LEU A 14 -6.89 9.60 21.44
C LEU A 14 -7.51 10.96 21.09
N PHE A 15 -7.38 11.41 19.85
CA PHE A 15 -8.18 12.50 19.31
C PHE A 15 -9.47 11.90 18.70
N ALA A 16 -10.57 12.03 19.44
CA ALA A 16 -11.90 11.77 18.91
C ALA A 16 -12.31 12.92 17.97
N CYS A 17 -12.68 12.60 16.74
CA CYS A 17 -13.24 13.56 15.79
C CYS A 17 -14.64 14.00 16.28
N SER A 18 -14.74 15.23 16.78
CA SER A 18 -16.03 15.90 16.99
C SER A 18 -16.33 16.76 15.76
N SER A 19 -17.42 16.45 15.05
CA SER A 19 -17.86 17.22 13.90
C SER A 19 -18.57 18.51 14.36
N PRO A 20 -18.17 19.71 13.89
CA PRO A 20 -18.88 20.94 14.20
C PRO A 20 -20.13 21.08 13.30
N GLY A 21 -21.31 20.90 13.90
CA GLY A 21 -22.59 21.13 13.23
C GLY A 21 -22.76 22.57 12.76
N THR A 22 -22.84 22.79 11.45
CA THR A 22 -23.07 24.11 10.86
C THR A 22 -24.57 24.40 10.78
N LYS A 23 -25.04 25.32 11.61
CA LYS A 23 -26.32 26.02 11.43
C LYS A 23 -26.10 27.16 10.44
N THR A 24 -26.80 27.15 9.29
CA THR A 24 -26.96 28.37 8.48
C THR A 24 -28.40 28.54 8.03
N LYS A 25 -28.83 29.80 8.16
CA LYS A 25 -30.19 30.33 8.14
C LYS A 25 -30.88 30.18 6.77
N LYS A 26 -32.18 29.90 6.81
CA LYS A 26 -33.12 30.22 5.73
C LYS A 26 -33.11 31.72 5.46
N GLN A 27 -32.95 32.08 4.19
CA GLN A 27 -33.30 33.40 3.69
C GLN A 27 -34.10 33.19 2.41
N ASP A 28 -35.41 33.36 2.52
CA ASP A 28 -36.36 33.30 1.42
C ASP A 28 -36.14 34.51 0.51
N VAL A 29 -35.84 34.28 -0.76
CA VAL A 29 -36.01 35.29 -1.82
C VAL A 29 -36.77 34.65 -2.97
N LEU A 30 -38.02 35.09 -3.06
CA LEU A 30 -39.01 34.84 -4.09
C LEU A 30 -38.57 35.48 -5.42
N ILE A 31 -38.36 34.69 -6.47
CA ILE A 31 -38.43 35.19 -7.86
C ILE A 31 -39.25 34.22 -8.71
N LYS A 32 -40.25 34.80 -9.39
CA LYS A 32 -41.30 34.20 -10.21
C LYS A 32 -40.79 33.38 -11.40
N ASP A 33 -41.50 32.29 -11.66
CA ASP A 33 -41.54 31.57 -12.93
C ASP A 33 -41.92 32.47 -14.11
N THR A 34 -41.21 32.36 -15.22
CA THR A 34 -41.83 32.36 -16.55
C THR A 34 -40.93 31.73 -17.61
N ASN A 35 -41.56 30.88 -18.42
CA ASN A 35 -41.15 30.35 -19.73
C ASN A 35 -40.41 29.01 -19.78
N ALA A 36 -41.23 28.01 -20.08
CA ALA A 36 -40.89 26.75 -20.69
C ALA A 36 -40.09 26.95 -21.99
N SER A 37 -38.98 26.22 -22.09
CA SER A 37 -38.45 25.73 -23.36
C SER A 37 -37.78 24.38 -23.09
N THR A 38 -38.44 23.34 -23.57
CA THR A 38 -37.94 21.98 -23.78
C THR A 38 -36.57 21.99 -24.45
N VAL A 39 -35.56 21.46 -23.77
CA VAL A 39 -34.30 21.02 -24.39
C VAL A 39 -33.91 19.66 -23.81
N ALA A 40 -33.83 18.72 -24.75
CA ALA A 40 -33.22 17.40 -24.78
C ALA A 40 -32.52 16.86 -23.52
N ASN A 41 -32.89 15.61 -23.19
CA ASN A 41 -32.07 14.62 -22.50
C ASN A 41 -30.62 14.65 -23.01
N THR A 42 -29.73 15.25 -22.23
CA THR A 42 -28.31 14.89 -22.25
C THR A 42 -28.13 13.71 -21.30
N SER A 43 -27.66 12.60 -21.87
CA SER A 43 -27.17 11.42 -21.19
C SER A 43 -26.36 11.79 -19.95
N GLU A 44 -26.82 11.37 -18.79
CA GLU A 44 -25.99 11.27 -17.60
C GLU A 44 -24.80 10.37 -17.98
N GLU A 45 -23.62 10.97 -18.09
CA GLU A 45 -22.38 10.21 -18.09
C GLU A 45 -22.35 9.40 -16.79
N PRO A 46 -21.97 8.10 -16.85
CA PRO A 46 -21.95 7.29 -15.66
C PRO A 46 -20.99 7.93 -14.67
N VAL A 47 -21.49 8.16 -13.45
CA VAL A 47 -20.70 8.57 -12.29
C VAL A 47 -19.45 7.68 -12.26
N ASP A 48 -18.31 8.32 -12.50
CA ASP A 48 -16.98 7.71 -12.50
C ASP A 48 -16.89 6.80 -11.27
N SER A 49 -16.85 5.49 -11.51
CA SER A 49 -16.98 4.51 -10.45
C SER A 49 -15.76 4.63 -9.55
N LEU A 50 -15.96 5.08 -8.31
CA LEU A 50 -14.96 4.97 -7.26
C LEU A 50 -14.70 3.48 -7.03
N THR A 51 -13.72 2.89 -7.71
CA THR A 51 -13.09 1.65 -7.28
C THR A 51 -11.94 2.06 -6.36
N PRO A 52 -12.13 2.08 -5.03
CA PRO A 52 -11.15 2.71 -4.13
C PRO A 52 -9.84 1.91 -4.08
N TYR A 53 -9.86 0.66 -4.54
CA TYR A 53 -8.74 -0.28 -4.49
C TYR A 53 -8.65 -1.10 -5.77
N PRO A 54 -7.45 -1.24 -6.38
CA PRO A 54 -7.24 -2.13 -7.50
C PRO A 54 -7.17 -3.58 -7.01
N GLU A 55 -8.33 -4.23 -6.83
CA GLU A 55 -8.40 -5.66 -6.49
C GLU A 55 -7.73 -6.55 -7.57
N ASP A 56 -7.64 -6.07 -8.80
CA ASP A 56 -7.13 -6.80 -9.98
C ASP A 56 -5.60 -6.96 -10.04
N ASP A 57 -4.87 -6.50 -9.02
CA ASP A 57 -3.41 -6.49 -9.04
C ASP A 57 -2.73 -7.56 -8.16
N LEU A 58 -3.51 -8.41 -7.49
CA LEU A 58 -2.98 -9.47 -6.65
C LEU A 58 -2.40 -10.63 -7.48
N THR A 59 -1.17 -11.06 -7.16
CA THR A 59 -0.66 -12.36 -7.61
C THR A 59 -1.12 -13.44 -6.64
N VAL A 60 -1.87 -14.43 -7.12
CA VAL A 60 -2.36 -15.56 -6.31
C VAL A 60 -1.35 -16.72 -6.39
N PRO A 61 -0.59 -17.03 -5.32
CA PRO A 61 0.32 -18.16 -5.35
C PRO A 61 -0.46 -19.49 -5.38
N PRO A 62 0.02 -20.50 -6.12
CA PRO A 62 -0.69 -21.77 -6.25
C PRO A 62 -0.49 -22.72 -5.05
N TYR A 63 0.37 -22.36 -4.08
CA TYR A 63 0.85 -23.32 -3.09
C TYR A 63 -0.20 -23.62 -2.01
N GLY A 64 -0.82 -24.80 -2.09
CA GLY A 64 -1.90 -25.20 -1.18
C GLY A 64 -3.15 -24.32 -1.29
N LEU A 65 -3.37 -23.72 -2.47
CA LEU A 65 -4.38 -22.68 -2.68
C LEU A 65 -5.80 -23.12 -2.29
N ASP A 66 -6.21 -24.33 -2.64
CA ASP A 66 -7.56 -24.83 -2.33
C ASP A 66 -7.78 -24.96 -0.82
N THR A 67 -6.78 -25.46 -0.10
CA THR A 67 -6.78 -25.54 1.38
C THR A 67 -6.89 -24.15 1.98
N VAL A 68 -6.06 -23.22 1.52
CA VAL A 68 -6.01 -21.84 2.04
C VAL A 68 -7.32 -21.12 1.79
N LYS A 69 -7.89 -21.19 0.58
CA LYS A 69 -9.21 -20.60 0.26
C LYS A 69 -10.30 -21.17 1.16
N ALA A 70 -10.36 -22.49 1.32
CA ALA A 70 -11.35 -23.14 2.17
C ALA A 70 -11.24 -22.77 3.66
N LEU A 71 -10.05 -22.35 4.12
CA LEU A 71 -9.85 -21.82 5.46
C LEU A 71 -10.26 -20.34 5.56
N ILE A 72 -9.91 -19.53 4.56
CA ILE A 72 -10.29 -18.11 4.48
C ILE A 72 -11.81 -17.96 4.48
N ASP A 73 -12.53 -18.78 3.71
CA ASP A 73 -14.00 -18.73 3.60
C ASP A 73 -14.72 -18.96 4.94
N LYS A 74 -14.02 -19.51 5.94
CA LYS A 74 -14.56 -19.78 7.29
C LYS A 74 -14.21 -18.69 8.30
N ILE A 75 -13.34 -17.75 7.95
CA ILE A 75 -12.92 -16.66 8.83
C ILE A 75 -14.10 -15.72 9.05
N LYS A 76 -14.34 -15.37 10.31
CA LYS A 76 -15.33 -14.38 10.71
C LYS A 76 -14.64 -13.08 11.07
N PHE A 77 -15.30 -11.97 10.79
CA PHE A 77 -14.88 -10.68 11.34
C PHE A 77 -15.07 -10.69 12.86
N VAL A 78 -14.08 -10.18 13.57
CA VAL A 78 -14.11 -9.97 15.01
C VAL A 78 -13.85 -8.49 15.25
N ASP A 79 -14.85 -7.79 15.79
CA ASP A 79 -14.74 -6.39 16.19
C ASP A 79 -13.68 -6.21 17.29
N ASP A 80 -13.11 -5.02 17.35
CA ASP A 80 -12.27 -4.61 18.48
C ASP A 80 -13.07 -4.73 19.81
N PRO A 81 -12.59 -5.53 20.79
CA PRO A 81 -13.26 -5.68 22.08
C PRO A 81 -13.44 -4.35 22.83
N ASP A 82 -12.63 -3.34 22.55
CA ASP A 82 -12.72 -2.01 23.16
C ASP A 82 -13.73 -1.10 22.43
N GLY A 83 -14.43 -1.60 21.41
CA GLY A 83 -15.51 -0.90 20.71
C GLY A 83 -15.03 0.15 19.70
N GLY A 84 -13.79 0.03 19.21
CA GLY A 84 -13.20 0.88 18.18
C GLY A 84 -13.65 0.54 16.76
N GLU A 85 -13.22 1.36 15.79
CA GLU A 85 -13.43 1.14 14.35
C GLU A 85 -12.40 0.15 13.74
N MET A 86 -11.77 -0.65 14.60
CA MET A 86 -10.80 -1.66 14.24
C MET A 86 -11.43 -3.05 14.36
N GLY A 87 -10.80 -4.03 13.72
CA GLY A 87 -11.21 -5.42 13.87
C GLY A 87 -10.23 -6.34 13.18
N THR A 88 -10.57 -7.63 13.15
CA THR A 88 -9.74 -8.63 12.48
C THR A 88 -10.58 -9.62 11.70
N LYS A 89 -10.02 -10.06 10.57
CA LYS A 89 -10.39 -11.30 9.88
C LYS A 89 -9.18 -12.22 9.93
N ALA A 90 -8.83 -12.72 11.10
CA ALA A 90 -7.67 -13.60 11.24
C ALA A 90 -8.07 -15.09 11.24
N LEU A 91 -7.24 -15.94 10.63
CA LEU A 91 -7.34 -17.38 10.81
C LEU A 91 -7.06 -17.73 12.29
N ASP A 92 -7.82 -18.67 12.86
CA ASP A 92 -7.57 -19.20 14.20
C ASP A 92 -6.10 -19.60 14.38
N ALA A 93 -5.54 -19.34 15.56
CA ALA A 93 -4.12 -19.54 15.83
C ALA A 93 -3.68 -21.00 15.62
N ASN A 94 -4.51 -21.98 16.00
CA ASN A 94 -4.16 -23.40 15.84
C ASN A 94 -4.18 -23.80 14.36
N LEU A 95 -5.19 -23.32 13.62
CA LEU A 95 -5.27 -23.54 12.17
C LEU A 95 -4.09 -22.88 11.44
N TYR A 96 -3.74 -21.65 11.82
CA TYR A 96 -2.60 -20.93 11.25
C TYR A 96 -1.27 -21.64 11.51
N VAL A 97 -1.04 -22.10 12.74
CA VAL A 97 0.18 -22.87 13.09
C VAL A 97 0.30 -24.13 12.24
N GLY A 98 -0.84 -24.81 11.99
CA GLY A 98 -0.93 -26.03 11.19
C GLY A 98 -0.63 -25.87 9.70
N LEU A 99 -0.64 -24.66 9.16
CA LEU A 99 -0.26 -24.41 7.76
C LEU A 99 1.24 -24.68 7.54
N SER A 100 1.56 -25.32 6.41
CA SER A 100 2.93 -25.41 5.91
C SER A 100 3.49 -24.03 5.56
N PHE A 101 4.81 -23.94 5.38
CA PHE A 101 5.46 -22.68 5.01
C PHE A 101 4.87 -22.08 3.72
N ASN A 102 4.70 -22.90 2.69
CA ASN A 102 4.19 -22.43 1.41
C ASN A 102 2.70 -22.05 1.48
N GLU A 103 1.90 -22.74 2.30
CA GLU A 103 0.50 -22.37 2.55
C GLU A 103 0.40 -21.06 3.34
N LYS A 104 1.28 -20.81 4.32
CA LYS A 104 1.37 -19.52 5.03
C LYS A 104 1.70 -18.39 4.05
N PHE A 105 2.67 -18.62 3.16
CA PHE A 105 2.97 -17.67 2.10
C PHE A 105 1.75 -17.37 1.23
N THR A 106 1.07 -18.41 0.70
CA THR A 106 -0.16 -18.23 -0.10
C THR A 106 -1.24 -17.48 0.68
N TYR A 107 -1.47 -17.84 1.94
CA TYR A 107 -2.43 -17.20 2.83
C TYR A 107 -2.14 -15.70 2.97
N HIS A 108 -0.91 -15.31 3.27
CA HIS A 108 -0.58 -13.88 3.40
C HIS A 108 -0.70 -13.12 2.08
N MET A 109 -0.40 -13.77 0.95
CA MET A 109 -0.49 -13.11 -0.36
C MET A 109 -1.93 -12.81 -0.80
N ILE A 110 -2.93 -13.52 -0.27
CA ILE A 110 -4.32 -13.37 -0.72
C ILE A 110 -5.28 -12.94 0.38
N HIS A 111 -4.81 -12.76 1.61
CA HIS A 111 -5.65 -12.46 2.76
C HIS A 111 -4.92 -11.57 3.77
N ALA A 112 -5.46 -10.37 3.99
CA ALA A 112 -5.03 -9.46 5.04
C ALA A 112 -5.92 -9.60 6.28
N GLU A 113 -5.33 -9.51 7.46
CA GLU A 113 -6.01 -9.89 8.71
C GLU A 113 -6.49 -8.70 9.52
N SER A 114 -5.78 -7.58 9.51
CA SER A 114 -6.07 -6.43 10.37
C SER A 114 -6.97 -5.47 9.61
N TYR A 115 -8.08 -5.05 10.22
CA TYR A 115 -8.96 -4.03 9.69
C TYR A 115 -8.80 -2.72 10.44
N SER A 116 -8.73 -1.63 9.69
CA SER A 116 -8.87 -0.27 10.21
C SER A 116 -9.54 0.58 9.13
N GLN A 117 -10.49 1.42 9.50
CA GLN A 117 -11.07 2.38 8.55
C GLN A 117 -9.96 3.28 7.98
N ASN A 118 -9.69 3.17 6.68
CA ASN A 118 -8.79 4.09 6.00
C ASN A 118 -9.55 5.38 5.68
N CYS A 119 -9.47 6.36 6.57
CA CYS A 119 -10.09 7.68 6.38
C CYS A 119 -9.41 8.55 5.31
N ALA A 120 -8.26 8.11 4.79
CA ALA A 120 -7.58 8.73 3.66
C ALA A 120 -7.96 7.98 2.38
N ILE A 121 -9.06 8.38 1.74
CA ILE A 121 -9.38 7.92 0.39
C ILE A 121 -8.19 8.29 -0.48
N LEU A 122 -7.48 7.29 -1.01
CA LEU A 122 -6.40 7.55 -1.95
C LEU A 122 -6.97 8.30 -3.15
N PRO A 123 -6.31 9.36 -3.62
CA PRO A 123 -6.76 10.02 -4.83
C PRO A 123 -6.74 9.02 -5.99
N VAL A 124 -7.77 9.08 -6.85
CA VAL A 124 -7.81 8.26 -8.06
C VAL A 124 -6.53 8.48 -8.86
N ARG A 125 -5.77 7.40 -9.07
CA ARG A 125 -4.52 7.45 -9.82
C ARG A 125 -4.81 7.33 -11.31
N THR A 126 -4.93 8.48 -11.96
CA THR A 126 -5.06 8.56 -13.42
C THR A 126 -3.70 8.53 -14.11
N ASP A 127 -3.67 8.06 -15.35
CA ASP A 127 -2.48 8.14 -16.22
C ASP A 127 -1.22 7.47 -15.64
N GLU A 128 -1.38 6.28 -15.04
CA GLU A 128 -0.28 5.56 -14.38
C GLU A 128 0.88 5.23 -15.33
N ALA A 129 0.60 5.05 -16.63
CA ALA A 129 1.62 4.81 -17.65
C ALA A 129 2.56 5.99 -17.88
N ASN A 130 2.21 7.21 -17.44
CA ASN A 130 3.06 8.40 -17.57
C ASN A 130 3.50 8.96 -16.21
N ARG A 131 3.33 8.19 -15.12
CA ARG A 131 3.60 8.65 -13.76
C ARG A 131 4.39 7.61 -12.97
N ILE A 132 5.29 8.10 -12.12
CA ILE A 132 6.03 7.30 -11.14
C ILE A 132 5.61 7.82 -9.77
N TYR A 133 4.74 7.08 -9.09
CA TYR A 133 4.20 7.48 -7.79
C TYR A 133 5.22 7.30 -6.66
N GLY A 134 5.11 8.10 -5.61
CA GLY A 134 5.92 7.98 -4.40
C GLY A 134 5.56 6.75 -3.56
N HIS A 135 4.30 6.33 -3.61
CA HIS A 135 3.75 5.24 -2.78
C HIS A 135 3.08 4.17 -3.65
N LEU A 136 3.09 2.93 -3.16
CA LEU A 136 2.28 1.85 -3.74
C LEU A 136 0.78 2.13 -3.52
N PRO A 137 -0.10 1.58 -4.37
CA PRO A 137 -1.54 1.59 -4.08
C PRO A 137 -1.83 0.64 -2.91
N HIS A 138 -2.90 0.90 -2.15
CA HIS A 138 -3.38 -0.04 -1.15
C HIS A 138 -4.08 -1.20 -1.86
N ILE A 139 -3.64 -2.43 -1.61
CA ILE A 139 -4.10 -3.62 -2.35
C ILE A 139 -5.16 -4.44 -1.60
N PHE A 140 -5.30 -4.22 -0.28
CA PHE A 140 -6.22 -4.94 0.60
C PHE A 140 -7.34 -4.05 1.15
N GLY A 141 -7.55 -2.88 0.56
CA GLY A 141 -8.58 -1.97 1.02
C GLY A 141 -8.30 -1.38 2.40
N ASP A 142 -9.29 -1.47 3.27
CA ASP A 142 -9.22 -1.16 4.70
C ASP A 142 -8.48 -2.25 5.51
N PHE A 143 -8.06 -3.33 4.86
CA PHE A 143 -7.27 -4.36 5.50
C PHE A 143 -5.78 -4.16 5.28
N SER A 144 -4.99 -4.61 6.25
CA SER A 144 -3.55 -4.68 6.18
C SER A 144 -3.06 -5.99 6.80
N TRP A 145 -1.81 -6.32 6.54
CA TRP A 145 -1.19 -7.47 7.17
C TRP A 145 -1.10 -7.28 8.69
N SER A 146 -1.43 -8.32 9.44
CA SER A 146 -1.22 -8.33 10.89
C SER A 146 0.25 -8.49 11.26
N GLU A 147 0.56 -8.26 12.52
CA GLU A 147 1.91 -8.43 13.07
C GLU A 147 2.49 -9.81 12.76
N ARG A 148 1.69 -10.89 12.86
CA ARG A 148 2.17 -12.25 12.56
C ARG A 148 2.52 -12.44 11.07
N GLN A 149 1.82 -11.74 10.18
CA GLN A 149 2.08 -11.81 8.74
C GLN A 149 3.34 -11.01 8.39
N LEU A 150 3.49 -9.79 8.94
CA LEU A 150 4.70 -8.98 8.77
C LEU A 150 5.94 -9.68 9.35
N LYS A 151 5.80 -10.30 10.52
CA LYS A 151 6.84 -11.12 11.14
C LYS A 151 7.25 -12.30 10.26
N PHE A 152 6.29 -13.00 9.65
CA PHE A 152 6.59 -14.07 8.71
C PHE A 152 7.47 -13.60 7.55
N PHE A 153 7.15 -12.45 6.93
CA PHE A 153 7.96 -11.94 5.81
C PHE A 153 9.37 -11.55 6.26
N THR A 154 9.48 -10.80 7.35
CA THR A 154 10.76 -10.30 7.86
C THR A 154 11.67 -11.42 8.36
N GLU A 155 11.14 -12.45 9.02
CA GLU A 155 11.94 -13.57 9.54
C GLU A 155 12.29 -14.62 8.47
N ASN A 156 11.61 -14.63 7.32
CA ASN A 156 11.77 -15.66 6.29
C ASN A 156 12.06 -15.09 4.90
N ARG A 157 12.69 -13.91 4.84
CA ARG A 157 12.91 -13.13 3.62
C ARG A 157 13.43 -13.96 2.44
N ASP A 158 14.56 -14.64 2.59
CA ASP A 158 15.17 -15.46 1.53
C ASP A 158 14.21 -16.52 0.96
N ALA A 159 13.46 -17.19 1.83
CA ALA A 159 12.52 -18.23 1.44
C ALA A 159 11.28 -17.65 0.75
N VAL A 160 10.78 -16.50 1.23
CA VAL A 160 9.69 -15.75 0.60
C VAL A 160 10.09 -15.32 -0.80
N GLU A 161 11.29 -14.79 -0.99
CA GLU A 161 11.80 -14.42 -2.32
C GLU A 161 11.87 -15.60 -3.28
N GLN A 162 12.29 -16.77 -2.80
CA GLN A 162 12.36 -17.99 -3.60
C GLN A 162 10.97 -18.45 -4.08
N LEU A 163 9.92 -18.20 -3.30
CA LEU A 163 8.54 -18.46 -3.72
C LEU A 163 8.03 -17.39 -4.70
N MET A 164 8.45 -16.14 -4.56
CA MET A 164 8.01 -15.03 -5.41
C MET A 164 8.63 -15.04 -6.80
N LYS A 165 9.95 -15.23 -6.92
CA LYS A 165 10.71 -15.09 -8.19
C LYS A 165 10.15 -15.97 -9.34
N PRO A 166 9.82 -17.26 -9.14
CA PRO A 166 9.25 -18.08 -10.19
C PRO A 166 7.89 -17.57 -10.66
N LEU A 167 7.05 -17.10 -9.74
CA LEU A 167 5.72 -16.58 -10.06
C LEU A 167 5.80 -15.26 -10.84
N ILE A 168 6.73 -14.37 -10.47
CA ILE A 168 7.00 -13.15 -11.24
C ILE A 168 7.44 -13.48 -12.67
N GLN A 169 8.33 -14.46 -12.83
CA GLN A 169 8.83 -14.88 -14.15
C GLN A 169 7.73 -15.48 -15.03
N ILE A 170 6.89 -16.36 -14.47
CA ILE A 170 5.79 -17.01 -15.19
C ILE A 170 4.73 -16.00 -15.59
N ASN A 171 4.34 -15.12 -14.66
CA ASN A 171 3.28 -14.15 -14.88
C ASN A 171 3.75 -12.92 -15.69
N LYS A 172 5.08 -12.72 -15.80
CA LYS A 172 5.70 -11.52 -16.38
C LYS A 172 5.15 -10.23 -15.76
N LYS A 173 4.83 -10.30 -14.48
CA LYS A 173 4.20 -9.25 -13.67
C LYS A 173 4.63 -9.42 -12.23
N ILE A 174 4.87 -8.31 -11.54
CA ILE A 174 4.99 -8.31 -10.08
C ILE A 174 3.63 -7.84 -9.55
N GLY A 175 2.90 -8.69 -8.82
CA GLY A 175 1.62 -8.27 -8.25
C GLY A 175 1.79 -7.17 -7.18
N GLY A 176 0.73 -6.43 -6.91
CA GLY A 176 0.71 -5.41 -5.86
C GLY A 176 1.12 -5.98 -4.49
N ASN A 177 0.59 -7.15 -4.13
CA ASN A 177 0.99 -7.88 -2.92
C ASN A 177 2.46 -8.26 -2.88
N PHE A 178 3.06 -8.57 -4.03
CA PHE A 178 4.48 -8.86 -4.09
C PHE A 178 5.30 -7.59 -3.91
N ARG A 179 4.92 -6.48 -4.55
CA ARG A 179 5.60 -5.19 -4.36
C ARG A 179 5.52 -4.72 -2.91
N GLU A 180 4.35 -4.86 -2.27
CA GLU A 180 4.15 -4.51 -0.87
C GLU A 180 5.01 -5.40 0.04
N ALA A 181 4.98 -6.73 -0.15
CA ALA A 181 5.81 -7.65 0.65
C ALA A 181 7.30 -7.33 0.55
N ILE A 182 7.79 -6.98 -0.65
CA ILE A 182 9.19 -6.57 -0.88
C ILE A 182 9.57 -5.34 -0.06
N VAL A 183 8.68 -4.35 -0.01
CA VAL A 183 8.90 -3.12 0.76
C VAL A 183 8.83 -3.40 2.26
N GLU A 184 7.77 -4.08 2.73
CA GLU A 184 7.55 -4.43 4.14
C GLU A 184 8.70 -5.26 4.73
N MET A 185 9.21 -6.23 3.97
CA MET A 185 10.35 -7.03 4.42
C MET A 185 11.70 -6.36 4.17
N ASN A 186 11.74 -5.17 3.57
CA ASN A 186 12.94 -4.42 3.18
C ASN A 186 13.95 -5.29 2.38
N ALA A 187 13.47 -5.95 1.33
CA ALA A 187 14.24 -6.89 0.50
C ALA A 187 15.15 -6.18 -0.51
N LYS A 188 16.18 -5.49 -0.02
CA LYS A 188 17.19 -4.76 -0.80
C LYS A 188 18.01 -5.66 -1.75
N GLU A 189 18.14 -6.94 -1.45
CA GLU A 189 18.76 -7.98 -2.28
C GLU A 189 18.02 -8.22 -3.59
N LEU A 190 16.73 -7.86 -3.68
CA LEU A 190 15.96 -7.94 -4.92
C LEU A 190 16.22 -6.78 -5.87
N ILE A 191 16.94 -5.73 -5.48
CA ILE A 191 17.17 -4.54 -6.32
C ILE A 191 17.68 -4.92 -7.73
N PRO A 192 18.75 -5.75 -7.89
CA PRO A 192 19.21 -6.14 -9.21
C PRO A 192 18.14 -6.87 -10.03
N TYR A 193 17.40 -7.78 -9.39
CA TYR A 193 16.33 -8.56 -10.03
C TYR A 193 15.18 -7.65 -10.49
N LEU A 194 14.77 -6.69 -9.66
CA LEU A 194 13.71 -5.72 -9.98
C LEU A 194 14.12 -4.80 -11.15
N ILE A 195 15.37 -4.33 -11.16
CA ILE A 195 15.91 -3.52 -12.26
C ILE A 195 15.94 -4.33 -13.55
N GLU A 196 16.40 -5.58 -13.52
CA GLU A 196 16.41 -6.46 -14.69
C GLU A 196 15.00 -6.69 -15.22
N PHE A 197 14.06 -7.05 -14.34
CA PHE A 197 12.65 -7.25 -14.69
C PHE A 197 12.06 -6.00 -15.34
N TYR A 198 12.22 -4.84 -14.71
CA TYR A 198 11.69 -3.58 -15.24
C TYR A 198 12.35 -3.20 -16.58
N ASN A 199 13.65 -3.43 -16.74
CA ASN A 199 14.35 -3.15 -17.99
C ASN A 199 13.86 -4.02 -19.16
N LYS A 200 13.41 -5.24 -18.86
CA LYS A 200 12.85 -6.16 -19.85
C LYS A 200 11.41 -5.79 -20.22
N GLU A 201 10.57 -5.50 -19.24
CA GLU A 201 9.12 -5.35 -19.47
C GLU A 201 8.69 -3.89 -19.74
N LYS A 202 9.38 -2.89 -19.16
CA LYS A 202 9.19 -1.43 -19.37
C LYS A 202 7.75 -0.88 -19.24
N LYS A 203 6.87 -1.57 -18.51
CA LYS A 203 5.43 -1.23 -18.42
C LYS A 203 4.94 -0.85 -17.04
N ASP A 204 5.53 -1.41 -15.99
CA ASP A 204 5.07 -1.22 -14.61
C ASP A 204 5.99 -0.24 -13.87
N HIS A 205 5.59 1.03 -13.82
CA HIS A 205 6.36 2.07 -13.12
C HIS A 205 6.32 1.92 -11.60
N TYR A 206 5.44 1.09 -11.03
CA TYR A 206 5.51 0.78 -9.60
C TYR A 206 6.75 -0.01 -9.22
N VAL A 207 7.44 -0.66 -10.17
CA VAL A 207 8.77 -1.21 -9.88
C VAL A 207 9.77 -0.11 -9.53
N LEU A 208 9.70 1.05 -10.20
CA LEU A 208 10.52 2.21 -9.85
C LEU A 208 10.12 2.78 -8.48
N THR A 209 8.83 2.75 -8.14
CA THR A 209 8.34 3.11 -6.80
C THR A 209 8.92 2.19 -5.72
N VAL A 210 8.93 0.88 -5.92
CA VAL A 210 9.56 -0.08 -4.97
C VAL A 210 11.03 0.26 -4.76
N LEU A 211 11.80 0.53 -5.83
CA LEU A 211 13.21 0.92 -5.71
C LEU A 211 13.39 2.20 -4.88
N MET A 212 12.53 3.20 -5.08
CA MET A 212 12.54 4.43 -4.29
C MET A 212 12.20 4.18 -2.81
N LEU A 213 11.19 3.35 -2.54
CA LEU A 213 10.79 3.00 -1.17
C LEU A 213 11.90 2.24 -0.44
N LEU A 214 12.58 1.30 -1.09
CA LEU A 214 13.75 0.60 -0.50
C LEU A 214 14.88 1.58 -0.16
N MET A 215 15.18 2.56 -1.03
CA MET A 215 16.17 3.61 -0.72
C MET A 215 15.73 4.51 0.43
N LYS A 216 14.43 4.88 0.49
CA LYS A 216 13.84 5.69 1.56
C LYS A 216 13.92 4.98 2.91
N GLU A 217 13.51 3.72 2.97
CA GLU A 217 13.49 2.92 4.20
C GLU A 217 14.89 2.75 4.79
N ASN A 218 15.90 2.60 3.94
CA ASN A 218 17.30 2.53 4.35
C ASN A 218 17.99 3.90 4.48
N LYS A 219 17.23 5.00 4.40
CA LYS A 219 17.71 6.39 4.55
C LYS A 219 18.92 6.71 3.66
N TYR A 220 18.90 6.24 2.41
CA TYR A 220 20.01 6.43 1.46
C TYR A 220 20.23 7.93 1.17
N PRO A 221 21.37 8.55 1.59
CA PRO A 221 21.52 10.00 1.62
C PRO A 221 21.30 10.72 0.28
N GLU A 222 21.80 10.13 -0.81
CA GLU A 222 21.72 10.68 -2.16
C GLU A 222 20.29 10.66 -2.71
N PHE A 223 19.44 9.76 -2.18
CA PHE A 223 18.02 9.79 -2.47
C PHE A 223 17.29 10.80 -1.57
N MET A 224 17.48 10.74 -0.26
CA MET A 224 16.80 11.60 0.73
C MET A 224 17.04 13.10 0.51
N SER A 225 18.22 13.48 0.02
CA SER A 225 18.56 14.88 -0.28
C SER A 225 18.10 15.36 -1.67
N SER A 226 17.55 14.46 -2.50
CA SER A 226 17.22 14.75 -3.89
C SER A 226 15.92 15.54 -4.05
N THR A 227 15.80 16.26 -5.18
CA THR A 227 14.54 16.90 -5.58
C THR A 227 13.41 15.90 -5.77
N SER A 228 13.71 14.68 -6.21
CA SER A 228 12.74 13.59 -6.33
C SER A 228 12.11 13.26 -4.98
N TYR A 229 12.95 13.08 -3.94
CA TYR A 229 12.47 12.81 -2.58
C TYR A 229 11.63 13.97 -2.04
N LYS A 230 12.11 15.21 -2.20
CA LYS A 230 11.38 16.39 -1.73
C LYS A 230 9.98 16.49 -2.34
N LYS A 231 9.87 16.24 -3.65
CA LYS A 231 8.59 16.26 -4.35
C LYS A 231 7.64 15.15 -3.91
N LEU A 232 8.17 13.99 -3.54
CA LEU A 232 7.40 12.77 -3.30
C LEU A 232 7.06 12.53 -1.83
N TYR A 233 7.83 13.09 -0.88
CA TYR A 233 7.73 12.71 0.53
C TYR A 233 7.95 13.85 1.53
N ASP A 234 8.44 15.02 1.11
CA ASP A 234 8.74 16.17 2.01
C ASP A 234 7.57 17.16 2.00
N PHE A 235 6.38 16.66 2.36
CA PHE A 235 5.19 17.49 2.53
C PHE A 235 5.24 18.18 3.89
N LYS A 236 5.02 19.50 3.88
CA LYS A 236 4.78 20.27 5.10
C LYS A 236 3.31 20.15 5.50
N ASP A 237 2.99 20.40 6.77
CA ASP A 237 1.72 20.13 7.46
C ASP A 237 0.40 20.42 6.69
N GLU A 238 0.40 21.32 5.71
CA GLU A 238 -0.78 21.67 4.90
C GLU A 238 -0.92 20.90 3.56
N GLN A 239 0.04 20.03 3.21
CA GLN A 239 0.07 19.29 1.93
C GLN A 239 -0.15 17.78 2.06
N TYR A 240 -0.41 17.28 3.27
CA TYR A 240 -0.62 15.85 3.54
C TYR A 240 -1.76 15.22 2.72
N GLU A 241 -2.78 16.00 2.35
CA GLU A 241 -3.89 15.53 1.51
C GLU A 241 -3.44 15.01 0.13
N ASN A 242 -2.23 15.37 -0.33
CA ASN A 242 -1.68 14.94 -1.63
C ASN A 242 -0.49 13.97 -1.53
N GLU A 243 -0.10 13.49 -0.34
CA GLU A 243 1.07 12.61 -0.18
C GLU A 243 0.93 11.35 -1.05
N TYR A 244 -0.23 10.70 -0.99
CA TYR A 244 -0.52 9.50 -1.75
C TYR A 244 -0.77 9.73 -3.25
N GLY A 245 -0.99 10.99 -3.64
CA GLY A 245 -1.15 11.43 -5.02
C GLY A 245 0.15 11.93 -5.67
N ALA A 246 1.25 12.04 -4.91
CA ALA A 246 2.48 12.60 -5.40
C ALA A 246 3.20 11.69 -6.41
N TYR A 247 3.63 12.29 -7.52
CA TYR A 247 4.29 11.56 -8.60
C TYR A 247 5.42 12.37 -9.29
N LEU A 248 6.34 11.64 -9.90
CA LEU A 248 7.23 12.15 -10.95
C LEU A 248 6.60 11.88 -12.31
N VAL A 249 6.74 12.83 -13.24
CA VAL A 249 6.39 12.57 -14.64
C VAL A 249 7.34 11.50 -15.16
N TYR A 250 6.80 10.43 -15.74
CA TYR A 250 7.62 9.41 -16.37
C TYR A 250 8.35 10.00 -17.58
N ASN A 251 9.66 9.84 -17.59
CA ASN A 251 10.53 10.10 -18.73
C ASN A 251 11.83 9.32 -18.53
N LYS A 252 12.63 9.18 -19.61
CA LYS A 252 13.89 8.43 -19.58
C LYS A 252 14.90 8.95 -18.57
N ALA A 253 14.91 10.27 -18.29
CA ALA A 253 15.84 10.86 -17.34
C ALA A 253 15.48 10.48 -15.89
N ASN A 254 14.20 10.56 -15.52
CA ASN A 254 13.72 10.13 -14.21
C ASN A 254 13.90 8.63 -14.01
N GLU A 255 13.58 7.81 -15.01
CA GLU A 255 13.82 6.37 -14.98
C GLU A 255 15.31 6.06 -14.74
N ALA A 256 16.20 6.60 -15.57
CA ALA A 256 17.62 6.34 -15.48
C ALA A 256 18.20 6.78 -14.14
N LEU A 257 17.76 7.92 -13.61
CA LEU A 257 18.21 8.44 -12.32
C LEU A 257 17.76 7.56 -11.14
N ILE A 258 16.53 7.04 -11.17
CA ILE A 258 16.04 6.11 -10.14
C ILE A 258 16.83 4.81 -10.18
N ILE A 259 16.99 4.22 -11.37
CA ILE A 259 17.77 2.98 -11.56
C ILE A 259 19.21 3.18 -11.09
N GLN A 260 19.87 4.27 -11.52
CA GLN A 260 21.24 4.57 -11.13
C GLN A 260 21.39 4.69 -9.61
N ARG A 261 20.51 5.43 -8.94
CA ARG A 261 20.54 5.58 -7.48
C ARG A 261 20.31 4.25 -6.77
N ALA A 262 19.35 3.45 -7.23
CA ALA A 262 19.09 2.12 -6.67
C ALA A 262 20.28 1.17 -6.84
N THR A 263 20.92 1.19 -8.02
CA THR A 263 22.17 0.44 -8.27
C THR A 263 23.30 0.90 -7.35
N ASN A 264 23.51 2.21 -7.20
CA ASN A 264 24.54 2.75 -6.32
C ASN A 264 24.29 2.39 -4.85
N PHE A 265 23.04 2.52 -4.41
CA PHE A 265 22.60 2.10 -3.07
C PHE A 265 22.92 0.62 -2.84
N TYR A 266 22.50 -0.26 -3.75
CA TYR A 266 22.75 -1.69 -3.66
C TYR A 266 24.26 -2.02 -3.62
N ASN A 267 25.04 -1.44 -4.51
CA ASN A 267 26.49 -1.66 -4.54
C ASN A 267 27.17 -1.19 -3.25
N GLY A 268 26.70 -0.09 -2.66
CA GLY A 268 27.19 0.41 -1.37
C GLY A 268 26.86 -0.50 -0.17
N LEU A 269 25.86 -1.39 -0.29
CA LEU A 269 25.58 -2.41 0.73
C LEU A 269 26.64 -3.51 0.76
N GLN A 270 27.24 -3.83 -0.39
CA GLN A 270 28.22 -4.92 -0.55
C GLN A 270 29.64 -4.49 -0.16
N ALA A 271 29.88 -3.18 -0.04
CA ALA A 271 31.18 -2.62 0.32
C ALA A 271 31.42 -2.55 1.84
N LYS A 272 30.51 -3.09 2.65
CA LYS A 272 30.57 -3.14 4.12
C LYS A 272 30.73 -4.57 4.59
#